data_AF-A0A7Y2GAB1-F1
#
_entry.id   AF-A0A7Y2GAB1-F1
#
_cell.length_a   1.000
_cell.length_b   1.000
_cell.length_c   1.000
_cell.angle_alpha   90.00
_cell.angle_beta   90.00
_cell.angle_gamma   90.00
#
_symmetry.space_group_name_H-M   'P 1'
#
loop_
_entity.id
_entity.type
_entity.pdbx_description
1 polymer ?
#
loop_
_entity_poly.entity_id
_entity_poly.type
_entity_poly.pdbx_seq_one_letter_code
_entity_poly.pdbx_strand_id
1 'polypeptide(L)' 'YQIRREAGAFLEPQIVPVPRGTFENWLKGTKERVSAQSKVLRMSEERQIADSVLTFAARLEHRS' A
#
# COMPACT_ATOMS: atom_id res chain seq x y z
N TYR A 1 -4.64 18.24 -9.18
CA TYR A 1 -4.86 16.88 -9.71
C TYR A 1 -5.91 16.89 -10.82
N GLN A 2 -7.10 17.45 -10.57
CA GLN A 2 -8.21 17.51 -11.54
C GLN A 2 -7.84 18.19 -12.89
N ILE A 3 -7.20 19.37 -12.83
CA ILE A 3 -6.75 20.13 -14.03
C ILE A 3 -5.69 19.37 -14.88
N ARG A 4 -4.89 18.46 -14.27
CA ARG A 4 -3.86 17.69 -14.99
C ARG A 4 -4.36 16.36 -15.55
N ARG A 5 -5.53 15.85 -15.11
CA ARG A 5 -6.17 14.66 -15.72
C ARG A 5 -6.83 15.01 -17.05
N GLU A 6 -7.48 16.17 -17.15
CA GLU A 6 -8.20 16.60 -18.35
C GLU A 6 -7.28 16.79 -19.57
N ALA A 7 -6.00 17.07 -19.35
CA ALA A 7 -4.99 17.19 -20.40
C ALA A 7 -4.37 15.85 -20.86
N GLY A 8 -4.85 14.69 -20.38
CA GLY A 8 -4.34 13.37 -20.76
C GLY A 8 -2.92 13.03 -20.29
N ALA A 9 -2.34 13.85 -19.42
CA ALA A 9 -0.94 13.72 -18.97
C ALA A 9 -0.72 12.59 -17.95
N PHE A 10 -1.79 11.99 -17.40
CA PHE A 10 -1.72 10.92 -16.42
C PHE A 10 -2.81 9.89 -16.70
N LEU A 11 -2.45 8.60 -16.59
CA LEU A 11 -3.42 7.51 -16.58
C LEU A 11 -4.31 7.60 -15.34
N GLU A 12 -5.48 6.97 -15.41
CA GLU A 12 -6.35 6.83 -14.25
C GLU A 12 -5.65 6.03 -13.13
N PRO A 13 -5.83 6.42 -11.86
CA PRO A 13 -5.24 5.69 -10.75
C PRO A 13 -5.91 4.33 -10.62
N GLN A 14 -5.10 3.28 -10.51
CA GLN A 14 -5.57 1.96 -10.16
C GLN A 14 -5.85 1.89 -8.65
N ILE A 15 -7.05 1.47 -8.28
CA ILE A 15 -7.43 1.20 -6.89
C ILE A 15 -7.47 -0.31 -6.68
N VAL A 16 -6.70 -0.81 -5.72
CA VAL A 16 -6.63 -2.25 -5.39
C VAL A 16 -7.11 -2.45 -3.96
N PRO A 17 -8.26 -3.12 -3.73
CA PRO A 17 -8.65 -3.51 -2.39
C PRO A 17 -7.69 -4.57 -1.86
N VAL A 18 -7.47 -4.59 -0.54
CA VAL A 18 -6.60 -5.59 0.11
C VAL A 18 -7.34 -6.22 1.30
N PRO A 19 -7.02 -7.47 1.67
CA PRO A 19 -7.63 -8.13 2.82
C PRO A 19 -7.44 -7.35 4.12
N ARG A 20 -8.37 -7.58 5.07
CA ARG A 20 -8.27 -7.04 6.43
C ARG A 20 -6.93 -7.45 7.07
N GLY A 21 -6.27 -6.51 7.72
CA GLY A 21 -5.00 -6.77 8.41
C GLY A 21 -3.76 -6.69 7.52
N THR A 22 -3.89 -6.43 6.21
CA THR A 22 -2.74 -6.27 5.30
C THR A 22 -1.71 -5.26 5.82
N PHE A 23 -2.14 -4.04 6.13
CA PHE A 23 -1.24 -2.98 6.59
C PHE A 23 -0.62 -3.26 7.96
N GLU A 24 -1.33 -3.95 8.85
CA GLU A 24 -0.81 -4.35 10.15
C GLU A 24 0.30 -5.40 10.00
N ASN A 25 0.05 -6.44 9.20
CA ASN A 25 1.05 -7.48 8.93
C ASN A 25 2.25 -6.93 8.17
N TRP A 26 2.02 -6.02 7.22
CA TRP A 26 3.10 -5.33 6.51
C TRP A 26 3.98 -4.51 7.45
N LEU A 27 3.40 -3.72 8.37
CA LEU A 27 4.15 -2.98 9.39
C LEU A 27 4.96 -3.91 10.30
N LYS A 28 4.35 -4.99 10.78
CA LYS A 28 5.02 -5.99 11.64
C LYS A 28 6.16 -6.71 10.92
N GLY A 29 6.04 -6.92 9.61
CA GLY A 29 7.04 -7.62 8.81
C GLY A 29 8.16 -6.73 8.25
N THR A 30 7.99 -5.41 8.26
CA THR A 30 8.98 -4.46 7.71
C THR A 30 9.69 -3.62 8.75
N LYS A 31 9.14 -3.52 9.97
CA LYS A 31 9.79 -2.82 11.09
C LYS A 31 10.31 -3.83 12.12
N GLU A 32 11.50 -3.56 12.63
CA GLU A 32 12.08 -4.30 13.76
C GLU A 32 11.17 -4.25 14.99
N ARG A 33 10.52 -3.10 15.24
CA ARG A 33 9.55 -2.93 16.32
C ARG A 33 8.38 -2.05 15.89
N VAL A 34 7.16 -2.53 16.15
CA VAL A 34 5.93 -1.73 16.04
C VAL A 34 5.63 -1.08 17.39
N SER A 35 5.40 0.23 17.39
CA SER A 35 5.12 1.06 18.57
C SER A 35 4.00 2.05 18.30
N ALA A 36 3.57 2.82 19.31
CA ALA A 36 2.60 3.89 19.15
C ALA A 36 3.02 4.98 18.13
N GLN A 37 4.32 5.06 17.80
CA GLN A 37 4.85 5.98 16.79
C GLN A 37 4.98 5.33 15.41
N SER A 38 4.66 4.04 15.26
CA SER A 38 4.73 3.34 13.98
C SER A 38 3.56 3.76 13.08
N LYS A 39 3.89 4.49 12.01
CA LYS A 39 2.93 4.94 11.02
C LYS A 39 3.04 4.16 9.71
N VAL A 40 1.89 3.93 9.08
CA VAL A 40 1.79 3.56 7.67
C VAL A 40 2.00 4.82 6.83
N LEU A 41 2.83 4.74 5.80
CA LEU A 41 2.99 5.83 4.83
C LEU A 41 1.67 6.05 4.09
N ARG A 42 1.24 7.32 3.96
CA ARG A 42 0.01 7.68 3.26
C ARG A 42 0.19 7.80 1.75
N MET A 43 1.40 8.18 1.32
CA MET A 43 1.81 8.31 -0.08
C MET A 43 3.30 8.03 -0.16
N SER A 44 3.74 7.42 -1.26
CA SER A 44 5.15 7.27 -1.60
C SER A 44 5.30 7.30 -3.12
N GLU A 45 6.41 7.86 -3.61
CA GLU A 45 6.80 7.80 -5.03
C GLU A 45 7.53 6.50 -5.35
N GLU A 46 7.92 5.73 -4.33
CA GLU A 46 8.65 4.49 -4.47
C GLU A 46 7.71 3.31 -4.70
N ARG A 47 7.67 2.80 -5.93
CA ARG A 47 6.81 1.68 -6.33
C ARG A 47 7.00 0.42 -5.45
N GLN A 48 8.22 0.17 -4.99
CA GLN A 48 8.57 -0.93 -4.09
C GLN A 48 7.76 -0.96 -2.78
N ILE A 49 7.29 0.20 -2.29
CA ILE A 49 6.42 0.25 -1.11
C ILE A 49 5.05 -0.38 -1.43
N ALA A 50 4.46 -0.03 -2.58
CA ALA A 50 3.19 -0.59 -3.01
C ALA A 50 3.30 -2.10 -3.28
N ASP A 51 4.36 -2.53 -3.98
CA ASP A 51 4.60 -3.94 -4.29
C ASP A 51 4.81 -4.78 -3.02
N SER A 52 5.48 -4.21 -2.01
CA SER A 52 5.64 -4.83 -0.70
C SER A 52 4.29 -5.02 0.00
N VAL A 53 3.41 -4.01 0.02
CA VAL A 53 2.06 -4.13 0.58
C VAL A 53 1.24 -5.21 -0.14
N LEU A 54 1.28 -5.25 -1.48
CA LEU A 54 0.56 -6.24 -2.29
C LEU A 54 1.07 -7.67 -2.03
N THR A 55 2.36 -7.85 -1.76
CA THR A 55 2.91 -9.16 -1.38
C THR A 55 2.31 -9.67 -0.06
N PHE A 56 2.10 -8.79 0.92
CA PHE A 56 1.43 -9.18 2.17
C PHE A 56 -0.05 -9.43 1.97
N ALA A 57 -0.72 -8.67 1.10
CA ALA A 57 -2.12 -8.89 0.75
C ALA A 57 -2.33 -10.30 0.17
N ALA A 58 -1.56 -10.68 -0.86
CA ALA A 58 -1.67 -12.00 -1.49
C ALA A 58 -1.45 -13.16 -0.49
N ARG A 59 -0.50 -13.00 0.45
CA ARG A 59 -0.26 -14.01 1.51
C ARG A 59 -1.46 -14.23 2.44
N LEU A 60 -2.29 -13.21 2.64
CA LEU A 60 -3.49 -13.30 3.48
C LEU A 60 -4.66 -13.95 2.73
N GLU A 61 -4.80 -13.71 1.43
CA GLU A 61 -5.82 -14.35 0.59
C GLU A 61 -5.66 -15.86 0.56
N HIS A 62 -4.43 -16.37 0.49
CA HIS A 62 -4.15 -17.81 0.48
C HIS A 62 -4.26 -18.51 1.86
N ARG A 63 -4.47 -17.75 2.94
CA ARG A 63 -4.68 -18.29 4.29
C ARG A 63 -6.16 -18.36 4.68
N SER A 64 -7.05 -17.87 3.82
CA SER A 64 -8.50 -17.75 4.04
C SER A 64 -9.25 -18.94 3.49
#